data_AF-A0A7C8MSG2-F1
#
_entry.id   AF-A0A7C8MSG2-F1
#
_cell.length_a   1.000
_cell.length_b   1.000
_cell.length_c   1.000
_cell.angle_alpha   90.00
_cell.angle_beta   90.00
_cell.angle_gamma   90.00
#
_symmetry.space_group_name_H-M   'P 1'
#
loop_
_entity.id
_entity.type
_entity.pdbx_description
1 polymer ?
#
loop_
_entity_poly.entity_id
_entity_poly.type
_entity_poly.pdbx_seq_one_letter_code
_entity_poly.pdbx_strand_id
1 'polypeptide(L)'
;MRTIINSILRLVQFLLVLIATGLLGNVRANTQHATASATAAINFSIFVCAVAWIAVIYSIIAHIVSIVAVPIVALALDSLATLFTFISAVVLSAKLTTANCANWGSKPSNWIAFGSDDTEKRCREIQAGLVFIWFLFGTFAATLFFAFKEFRRSGGSVRGPSMSQIGV
;
A
#
# COMPACT_ATOMS: atom_id res chain seq x y z
N MET A 1 14.35 -4.67 19.84
CA MET A 1 12.86 -4.57 19.83
C MET A 1 12.34 -3.72 18.67
N ARG A 2 12.80 -2.47 18.49
CA ARG A 2 12.36 -1.57 17.40
C ARG A 2 12.70 -2.08 15.97
N THR A 3 13.86 -2.72 15.80
CA THR A 3 14.26 -3.39 14.55
C THR A 3 13.35 -4.58 14.21
N ILE A 4 12.98 -5.39 15.21
CA ILE A 4 12.07 -6.53 15.05
C ILE A 4 10.68 -6.05 14.60
N ILE A 5 10.16 -4.97 15.19
CA ILE A 5 8.87 -4.39 14.80
C ILE A 5 8.89 -3.92 13.34
N ASN A 6 9.98 -3.25 12.92
CA ASN A 6 10.13 -2.83 11.52
C ASN A 6 10.21 -4.03 10.56
N SER A 7 10.97 -5.08 10.90
CA SER A 7 11.05 -6.28 10.08
C SER A 7 9.72 -7.00 9.93
N ILE A 8 8.93 -7.10 11.02
CA ILE A 8 7.57 -7.67 10.98
C ILE A 8 6.67 -6.80 10.10
N LEU A 9 6.69 -5.48 10.27
CA LEU A 9 5.91 -4.55 9.44
C LEU A 9 6.24 -4.70 7.95
N ARG A 10 7.52 -4.85 7.59
CA ARG A 10 7.94 -5.08 6.19
C ARG A 10 7.43 -6.41 5.64
N LEU A 11 7.49 -7.48 6.43
CA LEU A 11 6.97 -8.80 6.02
C LEU A 11 5.45 -8.75 5.83
N VAL A 12 4.74 -8.10 6.75
CA VAL A 12 3.29 -7.91 6.66
C VAL A 12 2.94 -7.06 5.44
N GLN A 13 3.66 -5.95 5.18
CA GLN A 13 3.48 -5.15 3.96
C GLN A 13 3.65 -6.01 2.71
N PHE A 14 4.71 -6.81 2.62
CA PHE A 14 4.96 -7.70 1.50
C PHE A 14 3.77 -8.66 1.25
N LEU A 15 3.28 -9.32 2.30
CA LEU A 15 2.14 -10.23 2.18
C LEU A 15 0.84 -9.49 1.78
N LEU A 16 0.58 -8.33 2.37
CA LEU A 16 -0.59 -7.51 2.04
C LEU A 16 -0.56 -7.01 0.59
N VAL A 17 0.59 -6.55 0.10
CA VAL A 17 0.75 -6.12 -1.31
C VAL A 17 0.52 -7.30 -2.26
N LEU A 18 1.07 -8.48 -1.95
CA LEU A 18 0.91 -9.69 -2.76
C LEU A 18 -0.57 -10.08 -2.87
N ILE A 19 -1.27 -10.15 -1.73
CA ILE A 19 -2.70 -10.52 -1.71
C ILE A 19 -3.54 -9.47 -2.43
N ALA A 20 -3.31 -8.18 -2.17
CA ALA A 20 -4.05 -7.09 -2.83
C ALA A 20 -3.84 -7.11 -4.35
N THR A 21 -2.62 -7.37 -4.81
CA THR A 21 -2.31 -7.46 -6.25
C THR A 21 -2.98 -8.67 -6.89
N GLY A 22 -3.00 -9.82 -6.21
CA GLY A 22 -3.68 -11.03 -6.69
C GLY A 22 -5.18 -10.84 -6.86
N LEU A 23 -5.84 -10.26 -5.84
CA LEU A 23 -7.28 -9.99 -5.87
C LEU A 23 -7.65 -8.96 -6.95
N LEU A 24 -6.98 -7.80 -6.96
CA LEU A 24 -7.27 -6.74 -7.93
C LEU A 24 -6.88 -7.14 -9.36
N GLY A 25 -5.83 -7.95 -9.52
CA GLY A 25 -5.43 -8.53 -10.80
C GLY A 25 -6.49 -9.49 -11.36
N ASN A 26 -7.06 -10.35 -10.51
CA ASN A 26 -8.13 -11.25 -10.93
C ASN A 26 -9.41 -10.51 -11.33
N VAL A 27 -9.77 -9.45 -10.61
CA VAL A 27 -10.90 -8.56 -10.97
C VAL A 27 -10.68 -7.94 -12.35
N ARG A 28 -9.45 -7.51 -12.67
CA ARG A 28 -9.13 -6.95 -14.00
C ARG A 28 -9.15 -7.99 -15.11
N ALA A 29 -8.71 -9.22 -14.83
CA ALA A 29 -8.74 -10.31 -15.81
C ALA A 29 -10.18 -10.72 -16.17
N ASN A 30 -11.09 -10.72 -15.18
CA ASN A 30 -12.50 -11.08 -15.36
C ASN A 30 -13.38 -9.89 -15.77
N THR A 31 -12.79 -8.80 -16.28
CA THR A 31 -13.56 -7.63 -16.70
C THR A 31 -14.05 -7.77 -18.15
N GLN A 32 -15.36 -7.94 -18.31
CA GLN A 32 -16.06 -7.94 -19.60
C GLN A 32 -17.11 -6.81 -19.57
N HIS A 33 -16.97 -5.80 -20.43
CA HIS A 33 -17.93 -4.69 -20.56
C HIS A 33 -18.15 -3.80 -19.31
N ALA A 34 -17.15 -3.65 -18.43
CA ALA A 34 -17.26 -2.70 -17.31
C ALA A 34 -17.25 -1.24 -17.80
N THR A 35 -17.98 -0.38 -17.09
CA THR A 35 -18.02 1.05 -17.40
C THR A 35 -16.63 1.69 -17.24
N ALA A 36 -16.33 2.71 -18.06
CA ALA A 36 -15.03 3.37 -18.04
C ALA A 36 -14.63 3.89 -16.64
N SER A 37 -15.61 4.36 -15.86
CA SER A 37 -15.36 4.84 -14.49
C SER A 37 -14.97 3.72 -13.51
N ALA A 38 -15.58 2.54 -13.64
CA ALA A 38 -15.25 1.36 -12.83
C ALA A 38 -13.84 0.85 -13.19
N THR A 39 -13.54 0.75 -14.48
CA THR A 39 -12.25 0.28 -14.99
C THR A 39 -11.11 1.23 -14.60
N ALA A 40 -11.35 2.55 -14.62
CA ALA A 40 -10.36 3.53 -14.18
C ALA A 40 -9.98 3.38 -12.69
N ALA A 41 -10.95 3.14 -11.81
CA ALA A 41 -10.69 2.94 -10.38
C ALA A 41 -9.87 1.67 -10.10
N ILE A 42 -10.15 0.58 -10.82
CA ILE A 42 -9.39 -0.68 -10.72
C ILE A 42 -7.97 -0.49 -11.26
N ASN A 43 -7.82 0.14 -12.43
CA ASN A 43 -6.50 0.42 -13.03
C ASN A 43 -5.64 1.30 -12.11
N PHE A 44 -6.23 2.33 -11.49
CA PHE A 44 -5.53 3.14 -10.50
C PHE A 44 -5.08 2.30 -9.30
N SER A 45 -5.94 1.41 -8.79
CA SER A 45 -5.59 0.56 -7.64
C SER A 45 -4.46 -0.43 -7.96
N ILE A 46 -4.40 -0.96 -9.18
CA ILE A 46 -3.27 -1.80 -9.63
C ILE A 46 -1.98 -0.98 -9.77
N PHE A 47 -2.05 0.26 -10.26
CA PHE A 47 -0.91 1.18 -10.25
C PHE A 47 -0.40 1.43 -8.82
N VAL A 48 -1.31 1.64 -7.87
CA VAL A 48 -0.95 1.78 -6.45
C VAL A 48 -0.26 0.53 -5.91
N CYS A 49 -0.74 -0.67 -6.26
CA CYS A 49 -0.08 -1.93 -5.93
C CYS A 49 1.35 -2.00 -6.51
N ALA A 50 1.57 -1.55 -7.74
CA ALA A 50 2.90 -1.51 -8.34
C ALA A 50 3.85 -0.55 -7.60
N VAL A 51 3.37 0.63 -7.20
CA VAL A 51 4.17 1.56 -6.38
C VAL A 51 4.49 0.96 -5.00
N ALA A 52 3.52 0.29 -4.38
CA ALA A 52 3.73 -0.41 -3.11
C ALA A 52 4.76 -1.55 -3.23
N TRP A 53 4.75 -2.30 -4.34
CA TRP A 53 5.77 -3.29 -4.64
C TRP A 53 7.17 -2.68 -4.71
N ILE A 54 7.33 -1.55 -5.40
CA ILE A 54 8.61 -0.84 -5.50
C ILE A 54 9.09 -0.43 -4.11
N ALA A 55 8.21 0.14 -3.27
CA ALA A 55 8.55 0.56 -1.91
C ALA A 55 8.98 -0.62 -1.03
N VAL A 56 8.26 -1.75 -1.10
CA VAL A 56 8.57 -2.96 -0.31
C VAL A 56 9.88 -3.60 -0.77
N ILE A 57 10.06 -3.82 -2.08
CA ILE A 57 11.27 -4.45 -2.63
C ILE A 57 12.49 -3.59 -2.32
N TYR A 58 12.40 -2.27 -2.54
CA TYR A 58 13.47 -1.34 -2.21
C TYR A 58 13.85 -1.43 -0.72
N SER A 59 12.86 -1.44 0.17
CA SER A 59 13.08 -1.54 1.61
C SER A 59 13.72 -2.87 2.03
N ILE A 60 13.35 -3.98 1.40
CA ILE A 60 13.96 -5.30 1.65
C ILE A 60 15.42 -5.30 1.19
N ILE A 61 15.70 -4.80 -0.02
CA ILE A 61 17.07 -4.73 -0.56
C ILE A 61 17.93 -3.81 0.33
N ALA A 62 17.41 -2.66 0.75
CA ALA A 62 18.10 -1.75 1.66
C ALA A 62 18.42 -2.37 3.02
N HIS A 63 17.65 -3.38 3.46
CA HIS A 63 17.97 -4.14 4.67
C HIS A 63 19.15 -5.10 4.51
N ILE A 64 19.37 -5.63 3.30
CA ILE A 64 20.43 -6.62 3.01
C ILE A 64 21.71 -5.91 2.55
N VAL A 65 21.57 -4.85 1.75
CA VAL A 65 22.67 -4.14 1.10
C VAL A 65 22.75 -2.71 1.65
N SER A 66 23.71 -2.47 2.54
CA SER A 66 23.92 -1.17 3.19
C SER A 66 24.32 -0.04 2.23
N ILE A 67 24.91 -0.36 1.07
CA ILE A 67 25.35 0.62 0.07
C ILE A 67 24.16 1.34 -0.59
N VAL A 68 23.03 0.65 -0.75
CA VAL A 68 21.81 1.21 -1.35
C VAL A 68 20.81 1.72 -0.32
N ALA A 69 21.14 1.60 0.97
CA ALA A 69 20.30 2.03 2.08
C ALA A 69 20.31 3.56 2.24
N VAL A 70 19.71 4.27 1.28
CA VAL A 70 19.55 5.72 1.34
C VAL A 70 18.24 6.03 2.08
N PRO A 71 18.29 6.50 3.34
CA PRO A 71 17.10 6.65 4.18
C PRO A 71 16.09 7.66 3.61
N ILE A 72 16.57 8.67 2.89
CA ILE A 72 15.72 9.68 2.23
C ILE A 72 14.87 9.03 1.12
N VAL A 73 15.45 8.12 0.34
CA VAL A 73 14.73 7.43 -0.75
C VAL A 73 13.70 6.47 -0.18
N ALA A 74 14.05 5.71 0.88
CA ALA A 74 13.10 4.85 1.59
C ALA A 74 11.92 5.66 2.14
N LEU A 75 12.18 6.80 2.77
CA LEU A 75 11.16 7.68 3.33
C LEU A 75 10.24 8.25 2.24
N ALA A 76 10.82 8.69 1.10
CA ALA A 76 10.06 9.18 -0.03
C ALA A 76 9.14 8.09 -0.61
N LEU A 77 9.67 6.88 -0.84
CA LEU A 77 8.89 5.75 -1.35
C LEU A 77 7.77 5.32 -0.38
N ASP A 78 8.06 5.22 0.91
CA ASP A 78 7.06 4.89 1.93
C ASP A 78 5.97 5.97 2.02
N SER A 79 6.35 7.25 1.92
CA SER A 79 5.38 8.36 1.93
C SER A 79 4.46 8.35 0.70
N LEU A 80 5.04 8.09 -0.48
CA LEU A 80 4.31 8.02 -1.74
C LEU A 80 3.37 6.81 -1.76
N ALA A 81 3.84 5.66 -1.28
CA ALA A 81 3.04 4.46 -1.12
C ALA A 81 1.89 4.67 -0.12
N THR A 82 2.14 5.35 1.00
CA THR A 82 1.10 5.70 1.99
C THR A 82 0.02 6.59 1.36
N LEU A 83 0.43 7.63 0.63
CA LEU A 83 -0.50 8.57 0.00
C LEU A 83 -1.37 7.90 -1.07
N PHE A 84 -0.76 7.11 -1.96
CA PHE A 84 -1.52 6.43 -3.01
C PHE A 84 -2.41 5.31 -2.49
N THR A 85 -1.97 4.53 -1.50
CA THR A 85 -2.80 3.50 -0.85
C THR A 85 -4.01 4.12 -0.17
N PHE A 86 -3.85 5.27 0.49
CA PHE A 86 -4.97 6.01 1.06
C PHE A 86 -5.99 6.46 -0.01
N ILE A 87 -5.52 7.07 -1.10
CA ILE A 87 -6.41 7.52 -2.19
C ILE A 87 -7.14 6.33 -2.81
N SER A 88 -6.44 5.22 -3.07
CA SER A 88 -7.04 4.00 -3.64
C SER A 88 -8.10 3.42 -2.70
N ALA A 89 -7.84 3.37 -1.39
CA ALA A 89 -8.80 2.91 -0.39
C ALA A 89 -10.09 3.74 -0.41
N VAL A 90 -9.96 5.07 -0.45
CA VAL A 90 -11.10 6.00 -0.46
C VAL A 90 -11.89 5.89 -1.76
N VAL A 91 -11.22 5.88 -2.92
CA VAL A 91 -11.88 5.76 -4.22
C VAL A 91 -12.63 4.43 -4.33
N LEU A 92 -12.02 3.33 -3.90
CA LEU A 92 -12.63 2.01 -3.99
C LEU A 92 -13.84 1.89 -3.03
N SER A 93 -13.74 2.46 -1.83
CA SER A 93 -14.87 2.56 -0.88
C SER A 93 -16.04 3.37 -1.46
N ALA A 94 -15.73 4.53 -2.05
CA ALA A 94 -16.72 5.43 -2.64
C ALA A 94 -17.42 4.82 -3.88
N LYS A 95 -16.77 3.89 -4.58
CA LYS A 95 -17.34 3.22 -5.76
C LYS A 95 -18.10 1.94 -5.41
N LEU A 96 -17.66 1.18 -4.40
CA LEU A 96 -18.30 -0.09 -4.05
C LEU A 96 -19.68 0.09 -3.43
N THR A 97 -19.86 1.03 -2.48
CA THR A 97 -21.16 1.43 -1.88
C THR A 97 -22.12 0.28 -1.51
N THR A 98 -21.62 -0.94 -1.31
CA THR A 98 -22.39 -2.10 -0.85
C THR A 98 -21.56 -2.90 0.12
N ALA A 99 -22.20 -3.41 1.17
CA ALA A 99 -21.62 -4.38 2.08
C ALA A 99 -22.04 -5.83 1.74
N ASN A 100 -23.16 -5.98 1.01
CA ASN A 100 -23.74 -7.27 0.67
C ASN A 100 -23.68 -7.49 -0.84
N CYS A 101 -22.82 -8.42 -1.28
CA CYS A 101 -22.68 -8.80 -2.68
C CYS A 101 -23.74 -9.81 -3.16
N ALA A 102 -24.42 -10.51 -2.23
CA ALA A 102 -25.47 -11.47 -2.56
C ALA A 102 -26.84 -10.82 -2.88
N ASN A 103 -27.08 -9.60 -2.38
CA ASN A 103 -28.32 -8.84 -2.60
C ASN A 103 -28.00 -7.37 -2.84
N TRP A 104 -27.47 -7.11 -4.01
CA TRP A 104 -27.11 -5.80 -4.55
C TRP A 104 -28.28 -4.86 -4.90
N GLY A 105 -29.54 -5.32 -4.93
CA GLY A 105 -30.72 -4.46 -5.17
C GLY A 105 -30.64 -3.66 -6.49
N SER A 106 -31.28 -2.49 -6.53
CA SER A 106 -31.26 -1.59 -7.69
C SER A 106 -30.01 -0.69 -7.70
N LYS A 107 -28.85 -1.24 -8.06
CA LYS A 107 -27.63 -0.42 -8.29
C LYS A 107 -27.63 0.20 -9.69
N PRO A 108 -27.07 1.40 -9.85
CA PRO A 108 -27.00 2.05 -11.14
C PRO A 108 -26.10 1.27 -12.10
N SER A 109 -26.39 1.33 -13.41
CA SER A 109 -25.67 0.56 -14.45
C SER A 109 -24.16 0.84 -14.52
N ASN A 110 -23.68 1.91 -13.89
CA ASN A 110 -22.27 2.28 -13.78
C ASN A 110 -21.55 1.74 -12.53
N TRP A 111 -22.18 0.83 -11.79
CA TRP A 111 -21.63 0.30 -10.56
C TRP A 111 -20.38 -0.58 -10.79
N ILE A 112 -19.42 -0.50 -9.87
CA ILE A 112 -18.06 -1.04 -10.05
C ILE A 112 -17.99 -2.57 -10.13
N ALA A 113 -18.99 -3.27 -9.59
CA ALA A 113 -19.06 -4.72 -9.62
C ALA A 113 -19.84 -5.28 -10.83
N PHE A 114 -20.41 -4.43 -11.68
CA PHE A 114 -20.92 -4.85 -13.00
C PHE A 114 -19.76 -5.02 -14.01
N GLY A 115 -19.92 -5.99 -14.92
CA GLY A 115 -18.98 -6.25 -16.02
C GLY A 115 -18.15 -7.53 -15.85
N SER A 116 -18.76 -8.62 -15.40
CA SER A 116 -18.19 -9.97 -15.28
C SER A 116 -19.34 -10.96 -15.42
N ASP A 117 -19.08 -12.16 -15.96
CA ASP A 117 -20.05 -13.26 -15.97
C ASP A 117 -20.60 -13.54 -14.55
N ASP A 118 -19.71 -13.54 -13.55
CA ASP A 118 -20.06 -13.63 -12.14
C ASP A 118 -19.86 -12.30 -11.40
N THR A 119 -20.94 -11.55 -11.25
CA THR A 119 -20.94 -10.24 -10.58
C THR A 119 -20.81 -10.33 -9.07
N GLU A 120 -21.39 -11.37 -8.45
CA GLU A 120 -21.23 -11.63 -7.01
C GLU A 120 -19.76 -11.91 -6.66
N LYS A 121 -19.11 -12.77 -7.44
CA LYS A 121 -17.68 -13.10 -7.26
C LYS A 121 -16.81 -11.85 -7.35
N ARG A 122 -17.01 -11.06 -8.41
CA ARG A 122 -16.29 -9.80 -8.61
C ARG A 122 -16.51 -8.81 -7.46
N CYS A 123 -17.73 -8.67 -6.96
CA CYS A 123 -18.03 -7.82 -5.81
C CYS A 123 -17.28 -8.26 -4.54
N ARG A 124 -17.28 -9.57 -4.25
CA ARG A 124 -16.56 -10.14 -3.09
C ARG A 124 -15.05 -9.94 -3.20
N GLU A 125 -14.48 -10.08 -4.41
CA GLU A 125 -13.05 -9.84 -4.66
C GLU A 125 -12.67 -8.37 -4.49
N ILE A 126 -13.51 -7.44 -4.97
CA ILE A 126 -13.30 -6.00 -4.78
C ILE A 126 -13.41 -5.63 -3.28
N GLN A 127 -14.39 -6.20 -2.57
CA GLN A 127 -14.56 -5.97 -1.14
C GLN A 127 -13.37 -6.50 -0.33
N ALA A 128 -12.91 -7.72 -0.63
CA ALA A 128 -11.70 -8.27 -0.02
C ALA A 128 -10.48 -7.40 -0.34
N GLY A 129 -10.29 -7.04 -1.62
CA GLY A 129 -9.20 -6.16 -2.06
C GLY A 129 -9.21 -4.80 -1.36
N LEU A 130 -10.38 -4.21 -1.16
CA LEU A 130 -10.55 -2.96 -0.42
C LEU A 130 -10.06 -3.07 1.03
N VAL A 131 -10.43 -4.15 1.71
CA VAL A 131 -9.99 -4.40 3.10
C VAL A 131 -8.46 -4.55 3.16
N PHE A 132 -7.86 -5.28 2.21
CA PHE A 132 -6.41 -5.43 2.13
C PHE A 132 -5.70 -4.11 1.81
N ILE A 133 -6.26 -3.26 0.95
CA ILE A 133 -5.72 -1.92 0.66
C ILE A 133 -5.77 -1.03 1.92
N TRP A 134 -6.83 -1.10 2.73
CA TRP A 134 -6.90 -0.39 4.02
C TRP A 134 -5.86 -0.87 5.03
N PHE A 135 -5.67 -2.18 5.15
CA PHE A 135 -4.59 -2.73 5.98
C PHE A 135 -3.21 -2.32 5.47
N LEU A 136 -3.03 -2.33 4.16
CA LEU A 136 -1.78 -1.93 3.52
C LEU A 136 -1.46 -0.46 3.82
N PHE A 137 -2.45 0.43 3.70
CA PHE A 137 -2.35 1.82 4.14
C PHE A 137 -1.93 1.91 5.61
N GLY A 138 -2.61 1.19 6.51
CA GLY A 138 -2.31 1.21 7.95
C GLY A 138 -0.85 0.81 8.26
N THR A 139 -0.34 -0.20 7.56
CA THR A 139 1.06 -0.64 7.73
C THR A 139 2.07 0.36 7.18
N PHE A 140 1.83 0.94 6.00
CA PHE A 140 2.70 2.00 5.45
C PHE A 140 2.69 3.27 6.29
N ALA A 141 1.53 3.69 6.78
CA ALA A 141 1.39 4.81 7.69
C ALA A 141 2.16 4.57 9.00
N ALA A 142 2.10 3.36 9.55
CA ALA A 142 2.86 2.98 10.74
C ALA A 142 4.37 3.04 10.49
N THR A 143 4.86 2.49 9.37
CA THR A 143 6.30 2.57 9.03
C THR A 143 6.76 4.00 8.82
N LEU A 144 5.96 4.82 8.13
CA LEU A 144 6.25 6.23 7.92
C LEU A 144 6.29 7.01 9.24
N PHE A 145 5.36 6.74 10.16
CA PHE A 145 5.33 7.36 11.48
C PHE A 145 6.58 7.02 12.30
N PHE A 146 7.01 5.75 12.30
CA PHE A 146 8.24 5.35 12.99
C PHE A 146 9.48 5.98 12.36
N ALA A 147 9.55 6.03 11.03
CA ALA A 147 10.65 6.68 10.30
C ALA A 147 10.71 8.19 10.59
N PHE A 148 9.57 8.88 10.60
CA PHE A 148 9.48 10.30 10.92
C PHE A 148 9.90 10.61 12.37
N LYS A 149 9.49 9.78 13.33
CA LYS A 149 9.93 9.92 14.74
C LYS A 149 11.44 9.75 14.91
N GLU A 150 12.04 8.87 14.11
CA GLU A 150 13.50 8.66 14.12
C GLU A 150 14.23 9.86 13.52
N PHE A 151 13.75 10.34 12.36
CA PHE A 151 14.30 11.53 11.71
C PHE A 151 14.27 12.75 12.65
N ARG A 152 13.16 12.95 13.38
CA ARG A 152 13.03 14.05 14.35
C ARG A 152 13.92 13.88 15.59
N ARG A 153 14.22 12.65 16.01
CA ARG A 153 15.15 12.38 17.13
C ARG A 153 16.61 12.53 16.72
N SER A 154 16.96 12.15 15.49
CA SER A 154 18.32 12.26 14.94
C SER A 154 18.67 13.71 14.53
N GLY A 155 17.67 14.50 14.11
CA GLY A 155 17.82 15.91 13.70
C GLY A 155 18.20 16.93 14.78
N GLY A 156 18.50 16.49 16.01
CA GLY A 156 19.06 17.34 17.08
C GLY A 156 20.53 17.05 17.42
N SER A 157 21.15 16.04 16.79
CA SER A 157 22.53 15.66 17.11
C SER A 157 23.28 15.22 15.85
N VAL A 158 23.59 16.20 15.01
CA VAL A 158 24.88 16.18 14.28
C VAL A 158 25.97 16.34 15.33
N ARG A 159 26.23 15.30 16.12
CA ARG A 159 27.47 15.18 16.88
C ARG A 159 28.52 14.86 15.83
N GLY A 160 29.19 15.91 15.36
CA GLY A 160 30.43 15.79 14.60
C GLY A 160 31.41 14.86 15.32
N PRO A 161 32.37 14.29 14.59
CA PRO A 161 33.29 13.31 15.16
C PRO A 161 33.93 13.88 16.43
N SER A 162 33.81 13.13 17.52
CA SER A 162 34.53 13.41 18.77
C SER A 162 36.02 13.35 18.46
N MET A 163 36.63 14.50 18.17
CA MET A 163 38.08 14.64 18.11
C MET A 163 38.65 14.11 19.41
N SER A 164 39.54 13.13 19.30
CA SER A 164 40.39 12.65 20.38
C SER A 164 41.15 13.83 20.97
N GLN A 165 40.80 14.27 22.19
CA GLN A 165 41.72 15.04 23.01
C GLN A 165 42.83 14.09 23.46
N ILE A 166 43.86 14.01 22.64
CA ILE A 166 45.21 13.67 23.07
C ILE A 166 45.74 14.91 23.79
N GLY A 167 45.71 14.86 25.12
CA GLY A 167 46.38 15.82 26.00
C GLY A 167 47.48 15.08 26.75
N VAL A 168 48.72 15.49 26.46
CA VAL A 168 50.02 15.21 27.10
C VAL A 168 49.98 14.87 28.59
#